data_AF-A0A4V6QG28-F1
#
_entry.id   AF-A0A4V6QG28-F1
#
_cell.length_a   1.000
_cell.length_b   1.000
_cell.length_c   1.000
_cell.angle_alpha   90.00
_cell.angle_beta   90.00
_cell.angle_gamma   90.00
#
_symmetry.space_group_name_H-M   'P 1'
#
loop_
_entity.id
_entity.type
_entity.pdbx_description
1 polymer ?
#
loop_
_entity_poly.entity_id
_entity_poly.type
_entity_poly.pdbx_seq_one_letter_code
_entity_poly.pdbx_strand_id
1 'polypeptide(L)'
;MGALRDPRTGPGRLHPLPHPPRHRGDHLSPEREPGPDLPRRHRRVDVLLRALLQRGTDAHPHPGARDAARCLDDDRDDAADRHLAAASLGAQRPQAAVWTRRVTTAPESAVPVRPRESWIDVAKGIAIILVVLFHAVMYLDAVGLAGALARLNPLLDTFRMPLFFFMSGILAAGVIGLPYRQLFRKRMLLLLYLYVVWATVQTLFLLALPPIGHGAVNAGWSNLYTIFVRPSSNLWFIYALPLFFTAAWLMRRWNPLVQVAGTAIVAAAFGSGLLHTGTPWDKMGRYLVFFLAAVWLGPLVRRLVPLVRWWHAGVLAGAYLLVVLAMARLELTHVPFVLLGVSVLAVMVGISLAVLLSRLPSCDFLRFLGTRTLPIYLVHTFPMTALAAVLAGTGASVAFGWATLLPPVLCVFSVVVALLLHARFAGVPGVFTVPAGSWLAVSTPPRPAAAD
;
A
#
# COMPACT_ATOMS: atom_id res chain seq x y z
N MET A 1 -9.25 12.39 -66.61
CA MET A 1 -10.73 12.36 -66.72
C MET A 1 -11.28 12.61 -65.33
N GLY A 2 -11.51 13.86 -64.88
CA GLY A 2 -12.63 14.76 -65.24
C GLY A 2 -13.87 14.31 -64.44
N ALA A 3 -14.48 15.04 -63.49
CA ALA A 3 -14.75 16.46 -63.31
C ALA A 3 -14.89 16.77 -61.78
N LEU A 4 -14.38 17.87 -61.21
CA LEU A 4 -14.88 19.26 -61.21
C LEU A 4 -16.37 19.42 -60.81
N ARG A 5 -16.64 19.87 -59.57
CA ARG A 5 -17.80 20.71 -59.22
C ARG A 5 -17.53 21.55 -57.95
N ASP A 6 -17.51 22.85 -58.16
CA ASP A 6 -17.75 23.99 -57.25
C ASP A 6 -18.27 25.13 -58.20
N PRO A 7 -18.94 26.25 -57.83
CA PRO A 7 -19.40 26.76 -56.54
C PRO A 7 -20.79 27.47 -56.50
N ARG A 8 -21.18 27.91 -55.29
CA ARG A 8 -21.98 29.12 -54.93
C ARG A 8 -23.47 29.24 -55.32
N THR A 9 -24.33 29.32 -54.30
CA THR A 9 -25.34 30.39 -54.11
C THR A 9 -25.65 30.53 -52.60
N GLY A 10 -25.63 31.76 -52.07
CA GLY A 10 -26.24 32.15 -50.78
C GLY A 10 -27.34 33.20 -51.04
N PRO A 11 -27.76 34.03 -50.07
CA PRO A 11 -28.01 33.81 -48.64
C PRO A 11 -29.45 34.19 -48.22
N GLY A 12 -29.88 33.77 -47.02
CA GLY A 12 -30.84 34.52 -46.19
C GLY A 12 -32.32 34.09 -46.22
N ARG A 13 -32.83 33.63 -45.07
CA ARG A 13 -33.89 34.31 -44.29
C ARG A 13 -34.15 33.56 -42.98
N LEU A 14 -34.01 34.31 -41.89
CA LEU A 14 -34.40 33.95 -40.53
C LEU A 14 -35.92 33.85 -40.42
N HIS A 15 -36.43 32.80 -39.76
CA HIS A 15 -37.78 32.79 -39.19
C HIS A 15 -37.71 32.41 -37.69
N PRO A 16 -38.59 32.98 -36.85
CA PRO A 16 -38.35 33.15 -35.42
C PRO A 16 -38.90 32.01 -34.54
N LEU A 17 -38.30 31.90 -33.35
CA LEU A 17 -38.66 31.02 -32.25
C LEU A 17 -40.06 31.36 -31.66
N PRO A 18 -40.83 30.37 -31.18
CA PRO A 18 -42.08 30.62 -30.47
C PRO A 18 -41.84 30.98 -29.00
N HIS A 19 -42.50 32.04 -28.53
CA HIS A 19 -42.55 32.48 -27.14
C HIS A 19 -43.38 31.52 -26.27
N PRO A 20 -43.01 31.29 -24.98
CA PRO A 20 -43.89 30.67 -24.00
C PRO A 20 -44.82 31.70 -23.32
N PRO A 21 -46.02 31.30 -22.86
CA PRO A 21 -46.98 32.21 -22.24
C PRO A 21 -46.60 32.56 -20.79
N ARG A 22 -46.83 33.84 -20.43
CA ARG A 22 -46.85 34.36 -19.04
C ARG A 22 -48.30 34.44 -18.55
N HIS A 23 -48.55 33.88 -17.38
CA HIS A 23 -49.61 34.22 -16.41
C HIS A 23 -49.33 33.35 -15.17
N ARG A 24 -49.57 33.73 -13.90
CA ARG A 24 -50.03 34.94 -13.22
C ARG A 24 -49.67 34.64 -11.74
N GLY A 25 -49.17 35.62 -10.99
CA GLY A 25 -48.87 35.42 -9.57
C GLY A 25 -50.15 35.35 -8.75
N ASP A 26 -50.15 34.47 -7.75
CA ASP A 26 -51.01 34.58 -6.58
C ASP A 26 -50.15 34.52 -5.31
N HIS A 27 -50.37 35.52 -4.48
CA HIS A 27 -49.81 35.72 -3.15
C HIS A 27 -50.45 34.75 -2.15
N LEU A 28 -49.64 34.02 -1.37
CA LEU A 28 -50.00 33.60 -0.01
C LEU A 28 -48.77 33.71 0.90
N SER A 29 -48.96 34.49 1.97
CA SER A 29 -48.04 34.77 3.08
C SER A 29 -47.89 33.55 4.02
N PRO A 30 -46.92 33.56 4.96
CA PRO A 30 -46.41 32.36 5.62
C PRO A 30 -47.22 32.00 6.87
N GLU A 31 -47.64 30.74 6.98
CA GLU A 31 -48.14 30.18 8.23
C GLU A 31 -47.01 29.57 9.07
N ARG A 32 -47.17 29.77 10.38
CA ARG A 32 -46.28 29.44 11.48
C ARG A 32 -46.74 28.12 12.12
N GLU A 33 -45.76 27.38 12.64
CA GLU A 33 -45.83 26.32 13.68
C GLU A 33 -46.21 24.88 13.25
N PRO A 34 -45.89 23.84 14.05
CA PRO A 34 -44.94 23.70 15.18
C PRO A 34 -43.91 22.57 14.97
N GLY A 35 -42.81 22.58 15.74
CA GLY A 35 -41.86 21.45 15.80
C GLY A 35 -42.47 20.20 16.47
N PRO A 36 -41.92 19.00 16.20
CA PRO A 36 -41.46 18.20 17.33
C PRO A 36 -40.22 17.30 17.09
N ASP A 37 -39.46 17.16 18.17
CA ASP A 37 -38.78 15.95 18.67
C ASP A 37 -37.75 15.18 17.83
N LEU A 38 -36.48 15.42 18.18
CA LEU A 38 -35.32 14.56 17.97
C LEU A 38 -35.49 13.20 18.66
N PRO A 39 -35.36 12.06 17.94
CA PRO A 39 -35.17 10.78 18.59
C PRO A 39 -33.69 10.56 18.94
N ARG A 40 -33.44 10.37 20.24
CA ARG A 40 -32.22 9.82 20.85
C ARG A 40 -31.78 8.53 20.14
N ARG A 41 -30.86 8.61 19.16
CA ARG A 41 -30.23 7.44 18.50
C ARG A 41 -28.70 7.45 18.49
N HIS A 42 -28.05 8.21 19.37
CA HIS A 42 -26.58 8.26 19.46
C HIS A 42 -25.93 7.50 20.63
N ARG A 43 -26.67 6.77 21.48
CA ARG A 43 -26.05 6.02 22.61
C ARG A 43 -25.76 4.54 22.39
N ARG A 44 -26.22 3.90 21.30
CA ARG A 44 -26.00 2.46 21.06
C ARG A 44 -24.77 2.13 20.18
N VAL A 45 -24.29 3.07 19.37
CA VAL A 45 -23.11 2.86 18.51
C VAL A 45 -21.80 2.96 19.31
N ASP A 46 -21.73 3.86 20.30
CA ASP A 46 -20.53 4.06 21.12
C ASP A 46 -20.26 2.90 22.10
N VAL A 47 -21.31 2.21 22.55
CA VAL A 47 -21.18 1.03 23.44
C VAL A 47 -20.69 -0.18 22.65
N LEU A 48 -21.17 -0.36 21.41
CA LEU A 48 -20.73 -1.45 20.54
C LEU A 48 -19.28 -1.26 20.07
N LEU A 49 -18.88 -0.01 19.79
CA LEU A 49 -17.51 0.31 19.37
C LEU A 49 -16.50 0.11 20.51
N ARG A 50 -16.85 0.43 21.77
CA ARG A 50 -15.99 0.16 22.94
C ARG A 50 -15.92 -1.34 23.27
N ALA A 51 -17.02 -2.08 23.14
CA ALA A 51 -17.03 -3.53 23.35
C ALA A 51 -16.20 -4.30 22.29
N LEU A 52 -16.13 -3.79 21.06
CA LEU A 52 -15.30 -4.37 20.00
C LEU A 52 -13.81 -4.00 20.13
N LEU A 53 -13.48 -2.87 20.77
CA LEU A 53 -12.10 -2.47 21.04
C LEU A 53 -11.49 -3.15 22.28
N GLN A 54 -12.31 -3.61 23.24
CA GLN A 54 -11.83 -4.31 24.43
C GLN A 54 -11.68 -5.83 24.25
N ARG A 55 -12.31 -6.44 23.24
CA ARG A 55 -12.16 -7.89 22.94
C ARG A 55 -10.91 -8.26 22.13
N GLY A 56 -10.02 -7.30 21.87
CA GLY A 56 -8.78 -7.50 21.11
C GLY A 56 -7.52 -7.71 21.94
N THR A 57 -7.60 -7.74 23.28
CA THR A 57 -6.43 -7.79 24.17
C THR A 57 -6.27 -9.07 24.99
N ASP A 58 -7.14 -10.07 24.84
CA ASP A 58 -7.01 -11.33 25.59
C ASP A 58 -6.65 -12.49 24.65
N ALA A 59 -5.33 -12.72 24.51
CA ALA A 59 -4.78 -13.98 24.01
C ALA A 59 -3.86 -14.57 25.10
N HIS A 60 -4.25 -15.77 25.52
CA HIS A 60 -3.75 -16.59 26.62
C HIS A 60 -2.23 -16.60 26.92
N PRO A 61 -1.83 -16.63 28.21
CA PRO A 61 -0.53 -17.11 28.64
C PRO A 61 -0.52 -18.64 28.86
N HIS A 62 0.63 -19.26 28.60
CA HIS A 62 0.94 -20.67 28.90
C HIS A 62 0.83 -20.98 30.41
N PRO A 63 0.45 -22.21 30.81
CA PRO A 63 0.34 -22.59 32.22
C PRO A 63 1.69 -23.10 32.74
N GLY A 64 2.22 -22.46 33.78
CA GLY A 64 3.36 -22.95 34.54
C GLY A 64 3.81 -21.93 35.58
N ALA A 65 4.00 -22.39 36.82
CA ALA A 65 4.41 -21.62 38.00
C ALA A 65 3.31 -20.77 38.67
N ARG A 66 2.41 -21.45 39.39
CA ARG A 66 1.89 -20.93 40.67
C ARG A 66 2.87 -21.37 41.74
N ASP A 67 3.45 -20.41 42.46
CA ASP A 67 3.61 -20.39 43.92
C ASP A 67 4.72 -19.42 44.33
N ALA A 68 4.50 -18.78 45.48
CA ALA A 68 5.37 -17.85 46.20
C ALA A 68 5.37 -16.38 45.75
N ALA A 69 4.43 -15.59 46.29
CA ALA A 69 4.72 -14.30 46.93
C ALA A 69 3.42 -13.67 47.44
N ARG A 70 3.04 -14.00 48.67
CA ARG A 70 2.08 -13.22 49.46
C ARG A 70 2.52 -13.32 50.91
N CYS A 71 3.07 -12.24 51.45
CA CYS A 71 3.07 -11.84 52.86
C CYS A 71 3.92 -10.58 53.01
N LEU A 72 3.26 -9.44 53.12
CA LEU A 72 3.75 -8.26 53.82
C LEU A 72 2.58 -7.72 54.66
N ASP A 73 2.95 -7.25 55.83
CA ASP A 73 2.18 -6.55 56.86
C ASP A 73 1.29 -7.39 57.79
N ASP A 74 1.82 -7.66 58.99
CA ASP A 74 1.17 -7.18 60.22
C ASP A 74 2.20 -6.94 61.33
N ASP A 75 2.07 -5.78 61.98
CA ASP A 75 2.83 -5.29 63.13
C ASP A 75 2.12 -5.74 64.41
N ARG A 76 2.87 -6.14 65.45
CA ARG A 76 2.70 -5.72 66.87
C ARG A 76 3.47 -6.60 67.87
N ASP A 77 4.25 -5.90 68.70
CA ASP A 77 4.42 -6.02 70.15
C ASP A 77 4.35 -7.41 70.82
N ASP A 78 5.45 -7.88 71.43
CA ASP A 78 5.63 -7.73 72.89
C ASP A 78 6.97 -8.30 73.43
N ALA A 79 7.52 -7.52 74.35
CA ALA A 79 8.33 -7.79 75.52
C ALA A 79 9.17 -9.09 75.72
N ALA A 80 10.44 -8.83 76.06
CA ALA A 80 11.19 -9.34 77.23
C ALA A 80 11.46 -10.85 77.40
N ASP A 81 12.73 -11.25 77.33
CA ASP A 81 13.53 -11.71 78.48
C ASP A 81 14.90 -12.25 78.00
N ARG A 82 16.00 -11.59 78.40
CA ARG A 82 16.94 -11.98 79.46
C ARG A 82 17.85 -13.19 79.16
N HIS A 83 19.11 -12.83 78.93
CA HIS A 83 20.30 -13.25 79.69
C HIS A 83 20.86 -14.68 79.55
N LEU A 84 22.21 -14.66 79.44
CA LEU A 84 23.21 -15.68 79.76
C LEU A 84 23.40 -16.79 78.71
N ALA A 85 24.58 -17.32 78.43
CA ALA A 85 26.00 -16.99 78.59
C ALA A 85 26.76 -18.30 78.24
N ALA A 86 28.05 -18.16 77.92
CA ALA A 86 29.08 -19.21 78.00
C ALA A 86 29.16 -20.27 76.89
N ALA A 87 30.10 -19.99 75.97
CA ALA A 87 31.33 -20.76 75.76
C ALA A 87 31.27 -22.30 75.68
N SER A 88 31.52 -22.81 74.47
CA SER A 88 32.30 -24.04 74.28
C SER A 88 33.14 -23.91 73.00
N LEU A 89 34.45 -23.73 73.18
CA LEU A 89 35.48 -23.97 72.16
C LEU A 89 35.61 -25.49 71.97
N GLY A 90 35.52 -25.98 70.73
CA GLY A 90 35.84 -27.37 70.44
C GLY A 90 35.58 -27.80 69.00
N ALA A 91 36.67 -28.10 68.28
CA ALA A 91 36.76 -28.89 67.06
C ALA A 91 36.28 -28.26 65.73
N GLN A 92 37.24 -27.62 65.05
CA GLN A 92 37.19 -27.38 63.61
C GLN A 92 37.17 -28.73 62.85
N ARG A 93 36.15 -28.93 62.01
CA ARG A 93 36.17 -29.87 60.88
C ARG A 93 36.32 -29.06 59.59
N PRO A 94 37.19 -29.44 58.63
CA PRO A 94 37.30 -28.72 57.37
C PRO A 94 36.06 -29.03 56.51
N GLN A 95 35.17 -28.05 56.35
CA GLN A 95 34.13 -28.12 55.33
C GLN A 95 34.76 -27.79 53.98
N ALA A 96 34.66 -28.75 53.06
CA ALA A 96 35.05 -28.61 51.67
C ALA A 96 34.35 -27.38 51.06
N ALA A 97 35.15 -26.48 50.49
CA ALA A 97 34.66 -25.33 49.74
C ALA A 97 33.92 -25.82 48.49
N VAL A 98 32.59 -25.89 48.57
CA VAL A 98 31.73 -26.03 47.40
C VAL A 98 31.83 -24.74 46.62
N TRP A 99 32.61 -24.75 45.54
CA TRP A 99 32.62 -23.69 44.55
C TRP A 99 31.29 -23.72 43.79
N THR A 100 30.23 -23.13 44.36
CA THR A 100 29.04 -22.78 43.58
C THR A 100 29.43 -21.65 42.64
N ARG A 101 29.82 -22.02 41.42
CA ARG A 101 30.03 -21.09 40.31
C ARG A 101 28.68 -20.39 40.09
N ARG A 102 28.53 -19.17 40.62
CA ARG A 102 27.41 -18.28 40.25
C ARG A 102 27.50 -18.09 38.75
N VAL A 103 26.67 -18.79 38.01
CA VAL A 103 26.40 -18.46 36.60
C VAL A 103 25.60 -17.17 36.67
N THR A 104 26.31 -16.04 36.68
CA THR A 104 25.72 -14.75 36.40
C THR A 104 25.25 -14.85 34.96
N THR A 105 23.96 -15.12 34.76
CA THR A 105 23.33 -14.91 33.46
C THR A 105 23.44 -13.41 33.17
N ALA A 106 24.47 -13.03 32.43
CA ALA A 106 24.54 -11.71 31.84
C ALA A 106 23.19 -11.45 31.16
N PRO A 107 22.56 -10.27 31.35
CA PRO A 107 21.34 -9.96 30.64
C PRO A 107 21.64 -10.14 29.15
N GLU A 108 20.97 -11.10 28.54
CA GLU A 108 21.05 -11.36 27.11
C GLU A 108 20.88 -10.01 26.43
N SER A 109 21.94 -9.55 25.77
CA SER A 109 21.97 -8.24 25.14
C SER A 109 20.82 -8.22 24.14
N ALA A 110 19.73 -7.57 24.53
CA ALA A 110 18.56 -7.40 23.70
C ALA A 110 19.05 -6.77 22.40
N VAL A 111 19.12 -7.58 21.35
CA VAL A 111 19.51 -7.12 20.02
C VAL A 111 18.64 -5.90 19.74
N PRO A 112 19.20 -4.70 19.54
CA PRO A 112 18.39 -3.50 19.37
C PRO A 112 17.49 -3.72 18.15
N VAL A 113 16.20 -3.93 18.42
CA VAL A 113 15.18 -4.02 17.38
C VAL A 113 15.19 -2.66 16.72
N ARG A 114 15.76 -2.58 15.51
CA ARG A 114 15.80 -1.31 14.76
C ARG A 114 14.37 -0.75 14.69
N PRO A 115 14.13 0.47 15.20
CA PRO A 115 12.78 1.02 15.21
C PRO A 115 12.26 1.11 13.77
N ARG A 116 11.04 0.59 13.58
CA ARG A 116 10.36 0.59 12.28
C ARG A 116 10.16 2.04 11.83
N GLU A 117 10.65 2.36 10.63
CA GLU A 117 10.60 3.73 10.11
C GLU A 117 9.19 4.09 9.66
N SER A 118 8.50 4.93 10.45
CA SER A 118 7.10 5.31 10.23
C SER A 118 6.86 5.96 8.86
N TRP A 119 7.81 6.77 8.37
CA TRP A 119 7.69 7.44 7.08
C TRP A 119 7.64 6.45 5.90
N ILE A 120 8.28 5.27 6.00
CA ILE A 120 8.20 4.23 4.96
C ILE A 120 6.80 3.64 4.90
N ASP A 121 6.20 3.37 6.07
CA ASP A 121 4.83 2.86 6.13
C ASP A 121 3.85 3.92 5.62
N VAL A 122 4.01 5.19 6.00
CA VAL A 122 3.18 6.29 5.47
C VAL A 122 3.33 6.44 3.96
N ALA A 123 4.54 6.34 3.41
CA ALA A 123 4.78 6.39 1.96
C ALA A 123 4.03 5.27 1.22
N LYS A 124 4.05 4.04 1.77
CA LYS A 124 3.26 2.91 1.25
C LYS A 124 1.75 3.15 1.39
N GLY A 125 1.32 3.80 2.48
CA GLY A 125 -0.07 4.21 2.71
C GLY A 125 -0.57 5.19 1.64
N ILE A 126 0.22 6.22 1.35
CA ILE A 126 -0.07 7.17 0.26
C ILE A 126 -0.12 6.43 -1.08
N ALA A 127 0.88 5.60 -1.37
CA ALA A 127 0.97 4.87 -2.62
C ALA A 127 -0.22 3.91 -2.82
N ILE A 128 -0.66 3.18 -1.78
CA ILE A 128 -1.80 2.27 -1.90
C ILE A 128 -3.09 3.01 -2.16
N ILE A 129 -3.34 4.15 -1.49
CA ILE A 129 -4.52 4.97 -1.73
C ILE A 129 -4.54 5.46 -3.18
N LEU A 130 -3.41 5.91 -3.72
CA LEU A 130 -3.31 6.35 -5.12
C LEU A 130 -3.52 5.20 -6.12
N VAL A 131 -3.08 3.98 -5.80
CA VAL A 131 -3.38 2.77 -6.60
C VAL A 131 -4.86 2.48 -6.63
N VAL A 132 -5.50 2.47 -5.46
CA VAL A 132 -6.93 2.18 -5.38
C VAL A 132 -7.73 3.28 -6.08
N LEU A 133 -7.38 4.55 -5.87
CA LEU A 133 -8.04 5.68 -6.53
C LEU A 133 -7.90 5.61 -8.06
N PHE A 134 -6.71 5.26 -8.57
CA PHE A 134 -6.52 5.09 -10.01
C PHE A 134 -7.43 4.02 -10.60
N HIS A 135 -7.53 2.84 -9.96
CA HIS A 135 -8.40 1.79 -10.47
C HIS A 135 -9.87 2.18 -10.37
N ALA A 136 -10.27 2.90 -9.31
CA ALA A 136 -11.62 3.43 -9.19
C ALA A 136 -11.96 4.39 -10.34
N VAL A 137 -11.04 5.31 -10.67
CA VAL A 137 -11.18 6.20 -11.84
C VAL A 137 -11.25 5.38 -13.13
N MET A 138 -10.31 4.45 -13.35
CA MET A 138 -10.24 3.63 -14.56
C MET A 138 -11.53 2.82 -14.80
N TYR A 139 -12.06 2.14 -13.78
CA TYR A 139 -13.27 1.31 -13.91
C TYR A 139 -14.53 2.15 -14.10
N LEU A 140 -14.63 3.31 -13.45
CA LEU A 140 -15.76 4.21 -13.65
C LEU A 140 -15.67 4.96 -14.97
N ASP A 141 -14.47 5.28 -15.45
CA ASP A 141 -14.25 5.92 -16.75
C ASP A 141 -14.65 4.99 -17.90
N ALA A 142 -14.42 3.68 -17.75
CA ALA A 142 -14.88 2.66 -18.69
C ALA A 142 -16.42 2.63 -18.89
N VAL A 143 -17.18 3.21 -17.95
CA VAL A 143 -18.64 3.37 -18.03
C VAL A 143 -19.08 4.84 -18.09
N GLY A 144 -18.15 5.77 -18.33
CA GLY A 144 -18.44 7.21 -18.48
C GLY A 144 -18.76 7.97 -17.19
N LEU A 145 -18.42 7.41 -16.01
CA LEU A 145 -18.81 7.91 -14.69
C LEU A 145 -17.63 8.38 -13.81
N ALA A 146 -16.46 8.65 -14.40
CA ALA A 146 -15.29 9.17 -13.67
C ALA A 146 -15.26 10.70 -13.49
N GLY A 147 -16.11 11.45 -14.22
CA GLY A 147 -16.20 12.91 -14.11
C GLY A 147 -14.87 13.62 -14.39
N ALA A 148 -14.58 14.70 -13.64
CA ALA A 148 -13.35 15.48 -13.82
C ALA A 148 -12.07 14.71 -13.43
N LEU A 149 -12.19 13.67 -12.59
CA LEU A 149 -11.04 12.88 -12.12
C LEU A 149 -10.39 12.06 -13.24
N ALA A 150 -11.11 11.77 -14.32
CA ALA A 150 -10.54 11.15 -15.52
C ALA A 150 -9.36 11.96 -16.09
N ARG A 151 -9.40 13.29 -15.98
CA ARG A 151 -8.32 14.19 -16.45
C ARG A 151 -7.05 14.11 -15.61
N LEU A 152 -7.17 13.64 -14.36
CA LEU A 152 -6.05 13.50 -13.42
C LEU A 152 -5.38 12.13 -13.53
N ASN A 153 -5.86 11.24 -14.40
CA ASN A 153 -5.35 9.88 -14.54
C ASN A 153 -3.83 9.81 -14.82
N PRO A 154 -3.24 10.69 -15.68
CA PRO A 154 -1.78 10.73 -15.89
C PRO A 154 -0.97 11.09 -14.63
N LEU A 155 -1.49 11.99 -13.79
CA LEU A 155 -0.86 12.35 -12.51
C LEU A 155 -0.82 11.15 -11.57
N LEU A 156 -1.94 10.41 -11.49
CA LEU A 156 -2.00 9.20 -10.68
C LEU A 156 -1.00 8.14 -11.19
N ASP A 157 -0.80 8.02 -12.51
CA ASP A 157 0.10 7.04 -13.13
C ASP A 157 1.58 7.29 -12.85
N THR A 158 1.98 8.57 -12.90
CA THR A 158 3.37 8.98 -12.67
C THR A 158 3.81 8.94 -11.21
N PHE A 159 2.88 8.93 -10.26
CA PHE A 159 3.21 9.05 -8.83
C PHE A 159 3.29 7.70 -8.11
N ARG A 160 2.25 6.88 -8.23
CA ARG A 160 2.01 5.75 -7.31
C ARG A 160 3.01 4.59 -7.47
N MET A 161 3.34 4.21 -8.70
CA MET A 161 4.16 3.03 -8.98
C MET A 161 5.65 3.30 -8.76
N PRO A 162 6.22 4.43 -9.24
CA PRO A 162 7.58 4.81 -8.89
C PRO A 162 7.81 4.84 -7.38
N LEU A 163 6.89 5.42 -6.61
CA LEU A 163 6.98 5.48 -5.15
C LEU A 163 6.98 4.08 -4.52
N PHE A 164 6.08 3.19 -4.96
CA PHE A 164 6.02 1.81 -4.47
C PHE A 164 7.30 1.01 -4.76
N PHE A 165 7.82 1.09 -5.98
CA PHE A 165 9.06 0.41 -6.35
C PHE A 165 10.26 0.99 -5.61
N PHE A 166 10.31 2.31 -5.42
CA PHE A 166 11.35 2.95 -4.63
C PHE A 166 11.31 2.48 -3.17
N MET A 167 10.14 2.48 -2.52
CA MET A 167 10.00 1.95 -1.16
C MET A 167 10.38 0.46 -1.07
N SER A 168 10.04 -0.33 -2.09
CA SER A 168 10.41 -1.74 -2.16
C SER A 168 11.92 -1.94 -2.31
N GLY A 169 12.59 -1.11 -3.10
CA GLY A 169 14.04 -1.12 -3.29
C GLY A 169 14.82 -0.75 -2.02
N ILE A 170 14.36 0.27 -1.26
CA ILE A 170 14.96 0.61 0.05
C ILE A 170 14.93 -0.61 0.98
N LEU A 171 13.83 -1.34 1.01
CA LEU A 171 13.68 -2.53 1.85
C LEU A 171 14.43 -3.75 1.30
N ALA A 172 14.66 -3.78 -0.02
CA ALA A 172 15.41 -4.83 -0.70
C ALA A 172 16.92 -4.78 -0.39
N ALA A 173 17.48 -3.59 -0.15
CA ALA A 173 18.92 -3.39 0.09
C ALA A 173 19.49 -4.33 1.16
N GLY A 174 18.73 -4.58 2.24
CA GLY A 174 19.17 -5.46 3.34
C GLY A 174 19.15 -6.96 3.04
N VAL A 175 18.55 -7.40 1.92
CA VAL A 175 18.37 -8.83 1.59
C VAL A 175 19.02 -9.26 0.27
N ILE A 176 19.43 -8.32 -0.59
CA ILE A 176 20.08 -8.61 -1.88
C ILE A 176 21.45 -9.32 -1.69
N GLY A 177 22.10 -9.11 -0.55
CA GLY A 177 23.36 -9.81 -0.22
C GLY A 177 23.20 -11.32 0.03
N LEU A 178 21.99 -11.80 0.32
CA LEU A 178 21.74 -13.21 0.64
C LEU A 178 22.00 -14.15 -0.55
N PRO A 179 22.27 -15.45 -0.29
CA PRO A 179 22.22 -16.47 -1.34
C PRO A 179 20.85 -16.48 -2.02
N TYR A 180 20.81 -16.68 -3.35
CA TYR A 180 19.57 -16.55 -4.14
C TYR A 180 18.41 -17.39 -3.59
N ARG A 181 18.69 -18.63 -3.17
CA ARG A 181 17.68 -19.52 -2.57
C ARG A 181 17.04 -18.92 -1.30
N GLN A 182 17.82 -18.23 -0.48
CA GLN A 182 17.30 -17.57 0.73
C GLN A 182 16.50 -16.31 0.37
N LEU A 183 16.98 -15.51 -0.59
CA LEU A 183 16.25 -14.36 -1.12
C LEU A 183 14.89 -14.78 -1.68
N PHE A 184 14.88 -15.84 -2.50
CA PHE A 184 13.68 -16.39 -3.11
C PHE A 184 12.65 -16.81 -2.06
N ARG A 185 13.04 -17.61 -1.07
CA ARG A 185 12.12 -18.06 0.00
C ARG A 185 11.63 -16.90 0.86
N LYS A 186 12.51 -15.95 1.24
CA LYS A 186 12.16 -14.86 2.17
C LYS A 186 11.31 -13.76 1.53
N ARG A 187 11.44 -13.50 0.22
CA ARG A 187 10.84 -12.32 -0.42
C ARG A 187 9.98 -12.62 -1.63
N MET A 188 10.35 -13.62 -2.44
CA MET A 188 9.75 -13.83 -3.76
C MET A 188 8.64 -14.87 -3.72
N LEU A 189 8.79 -15.94 -2.93
CA LEU A 189 7.87 -17.06 -2.92
C LEU A 189 6.44 -16.64 -2.56
N LEU A 190 6.27 -15.86 -1.49
CA LEU A 190 4.94 -15.37 -1.09
C LEU A 190 4.32 -14.50 -2.18
N LEU A 191 5.11 -13.64 -2.83
CA LEU A 191 4.62 -12.75 -3.89
C LEU A 191 4.16 -13.54 -5.13
N LEU A 192 4.96 -14.54 -5.54
CA LEU A 192 4.61 -15.43 -6.65
C LEU A 192 3.39 -16.26 -6.33
N TYR A 193 3.30 -16.83 -5.12
CA TYR A 193 2.14 -17.57 -4.66
C TYR A 193 0.87 -16.71 -4.71
N LEU A 194 0.91 -15.53 -4.08
CA LEU A 194 -0.23 -14.62 -4.05
C LEU A 194 -0.59 -14.12 -5.44
N TYR A 195 0.38 -13.89 -6.32
CA TYR A 195 0.11 -13.55 -7.70
C TYR A 195 -0.71 -14.63 -8.40
N VAL A 196 -0.25 -15.89 -8.37
CA VAL A 196 -0.94 -16.99 -9.05
C VAL A 196 -2.35 -17.16 -8.49
N VAL A 197 -2.50 -17.25 -7.16
CA VAL A 197 -3.81 -17.47 -6.52
C VAL A 197 -4.77 -16.31 -6.83
N TRP A 198 -4.37 -15.07 -6.53
CA TRP A 198 -5.27 -13.93 -6.64
C TRP A 198 -5.52 -13.49 -8.08
N ALA A 199 -4.57 -13.67 -8.99
CA ALA A 199 -4.81 -13.39 -10.41
C ALA A 199 -5.75 -14.44 -11.01
N THR A 200 -5.68 -15.71 -10.60
CA THR A 200 -6.68 -16.72 -10.97
C THR A 200 -8.06 -16.34 -10.42
N VAL A 201 -8.18 -16.04 -9.12
CA VAL A 201 -9.46 -15.65 -8.50
C VAL A 201 -10.06 -14.41 -9.17
N GLN A 202 -9.24 -13.39 -9.43
CA GLN A 202 -9.68 -12.16 -10.12
C GLN A 202 -10.15 -12.45 -11.54
N THR A 203 -9.45 -13.32 -12.27
CA THR A 203 -9.83 -13.70 -13.65
C THR A 203 -11.15 -14.47 -13.66
N LEU A 204 -11.32 -15.44 -12.76
CA LEU A 204 -12.58 -16.18 -12.62
C LEU A 204 -13.74 -15.27 -12.23
N PHE A 205 -13.51 -14.31 -11.34
CA PHE A 205 -14.51 -13.33 -10.96
C PHE A 205 -14.94 -12.45 -12.13
N LEU A 206 -13.99 -11.96 -12.93
CA LEU A 206 -14.29 -11.18 -14.13
C LEU A 206 -14.99 -12.00 -15.22
N LEU A 207 -14.66 -13.29 -15.37
CA LEU A 207 -15.36 -14.19 -16.30
C LEU A 207 -16.82 -14.42 -15.92
N ALA A 208 -17.15 -14.32 -14.63
CA ALA A 208 -18.52 -14.46 -14.13
C ALA A 208 -19.34 -13.16 -14.24
N LEU A 209 -18.69 -12.01 -14.49
CA LEU A 209 -19.35 -10.72 -14.62
C LEU A 209 -19.70 -10.42 -16.08
N PRO A 210 -20.78 -9.64 -16.33
CA PRO A 210 -21.02 -9.06 -17.64
C PRO A 210 -19.83 -8.19 -18.11
N PRO A 211 -19.58 -8.09 -19.43
CA PRO A 211 -18.50 -7.26 -19.95
C PRO A 211 -18.61 -5.79 -19.52
N ILE A 212 -17.53 -5.26 -18.97
CA ILE A 212 -17.38 -3.87 -18.53
C ILE A 212 -16.84 -3.06 -19.70
N GLY A 213 -17.73 -2.63 -20.59
CA GLY A 213 -17.38 -1.89 -21.79
C GLY A 213 -16.47 -2.67 -22.75
N HIS A 214 -15.63 -1.96 -23.51
CA HIS A 214 -14.73 -2.56 -24.49
C HIS A 214 -13.27 -2.61 -24.00
N GLY A 215 -12.53 -3.64 -24.41
CA GLY A 215 -11.07 -3.70 -24.25
C GLY A 215 -10.56 -4.47 -23.01
N ALA A 216 -9.39 -4.07 -22.52
CA ALA A 216 -8.55 -4.80 -21.55
C ALA A 216 -9.10 -4.91 -20.12
N VAL A 217 -10.32 -4.38 -19.91
CA VAL A 217 -11.04 -4.40 -18.63
C VAL A 217 -11.77 -5.74 -18.43
N ASN A 218 -12.01 -6.46 -19.53
CA ASN A 218 -12.66 -7.77 -19.56
C ASN A 218 -11.65 -8.91 -19.47
N ALA A 219 -12.06 -10.05 -18.88
CA ALA A 219 -11.27 -11.27 -18.84
C ALA A 219 -11.71 -12.27 -19.90
N GLY A 220 -10.75 -13.01 -20.45
CA GLY A 220 -11.00 -14.21 -21.26
C GLY A 220 -10.43 -15.45 -20.58
N TRP A 221 -10.89 -16.64 -21.01
CA TRP A 221 -10.34 -17.92 -20.54
C TRP A 221 -8.83 -18.02 -20.81
N SER A 222 -8.34 -17.32 -21.84
CA SER A 222 -6.92 -17.26 -22.18
C SER A 222 -6.04 -16.61 -21.13
N ASN A 223 -6.60 -15.73 -20.30
CA ASN A 223 -5.90 -15.07 -19.20
C ASN A 223 -5.43 -16.07 -18.14
N LEU A 224 -6.13 -17.22 -17.96
CA LEU A 224 -5.78 -18.21 -16.94
C LEU A 224 -4.48 -18.94 -17.25
N TYR A 225 -4.28 -19.39 -18.49
CA TYR A 225 -3.05 -20.09 -18.87
C TYR A 225 -1.91 -19.12 -19.24
N THR A 226 -2.21 -17.90 -19.67
CA THR A 226 -1.17 -16.90 -19.97
C THR A 226 -0.65 -16.16 -18.74
N ILE A 227 -1.22 -16.38 -17.56
CA ILE A 227 -0.89 -15.70 -16.30
C ILE A 227 0.60 -15.70 -15.95
N PHE A 228 1.35 -16.72 -16.38
CA PHE A 228 2.79 -16.86 -16.12
C PHE A 228 3.66 -15.98 -17.02
N VAL A 229 3.19 -15.67 -18.22
CA VAL A 229 3.94 -14.95 -19.27
C VAL A 229 3.43 -13.53 -19.46
N ARG A 230 2.11 -13.33 -19.36
CA ARG A 230 1.44 -12.04 -19.46
C ARG A 230 0.94 -11.65 -18.06
N PRO A 231 1.57 -10.66 -17.41
CA PRO A 231 1.15 -10.22 -16.09
C PRO A 231 -0.30 -9.71 -16.12
N SER A 232 -1.07 -9.98 -15.07
CA SER A 232 -2.38 -9.36 -14.89
C SER A 232 -2.26 -7.82 -14.85
N SER A 233 -3.14 -7.12 -15.58
CA SER A 233 -3.18 -5.65 -15.64
C SER A 233 -3.31 -4.97 -14.28
N ASN A 234 -3.95 -5.64 -13.31
CA ASN A 234 -4.17 -5.12 -11.97
C ASN A 234 -3.09 -5.58 -11.00
N LEU A 235 -2.59 -6.82 -11.15
CA LEU A 235 -1.68 -7.48 -10.19
C LEU A 235 -0.21 -7.51 -10.66
N TRP A 236 0.14 -6.79 -11.71
CA TRP A 236 1.50 -6.78 -12.26
C TRP A 236 2.59 -6.33 -11.27
N PHE A 237 2.28 -5.52 -10.26
CA PHE A 237 3.30 -5.06 -9.31
C PHE A 237 3.90 -6.22 -8.50
N ILE A 238 3.05 -7.12 -7.99
CA ILE A 238 3.52 -8.30 -7.24
C ILE A 238 4.19 -9.34 -8.14
N TYR A 239 3.86 -9.36 -9.43
CA TYR A 239 4.60 -10.13 -10.45
C TYR A 239 5.98 -9.53 -10.73
N ALA A 240 6.08 -8.20 -10.81
CA ALA A 240 7.31 -7.49 -11.13
C ALA A 240 8.36 -7.59 -10.03
N LEU A 241 7.94 -7.57 -8.76
CA LEU A 241 8.85 -7.59 -7.62
C LEU A 241 9.82 -8.78 -7.62
N PRO A 242 9.40 -10.05 -7.77
CA PRO A 242 10.31 -11.18 -7.94
C PRO A 242 11.34 -10.95 -9.04
N LEU A 243 10.92 -10.49 -10.22
CA LEU A 243 11.82 -10.24 -11.34
C LEU A 243 12.83 -9.13 -11.02
N PHE A 244 12.40 -8.08 -10.31
CA PHE A 244 13.27 -6.98 -9.90
C PHE A 244 14.26 -7.41 -8.82
N PHE A 245 13.84 -8.28 -7.89
CA PHE A 245 14.75 -8.91 -6.93
C PHE A 245 15.79 -9.78 -7.63
N THR A 246 15.40 -10.57 -8.63
CA THR A 246 16.33 -11.37 -9.43
C THR A 246 17.30 -10.50 -10.22
N ALA A 247 16.81 -9.45 -10.88
CA ALA A 247 17.65 -8.49 -11.61
C ALA A 247 18.67 -7.81 -10.67
N ALA A 248 18.20 -7.30 -9.53
CA ALA A 248 19.07 -6.68 -8.51
C ALA A 248 20.11 -7.67 -7.97
N TRP A 249 19.72 -8.93 -7.76
CA TRP A 249 20.64 -9.97 -7.29
C TRP A 249 21.70 -10.33 -8.36
N LEU A 250 21.31 -10.43 -9.63
CA LEU A 250 22.23 -10.72 -10.73
C LEU A 250 23.21 -9.57 -10.95
N MET A 251 22.73 -8.34 -10.82
CA MET A 251 23.51 -7.11 -11.01
C MET A 251 24.27 -6.68 -9.74
N ARG A 252 24.17 -7.39 -8.61
CA ARG A 252 24.68 -6.93 -7.30
C ARG A 252 26.20 -6.66 -7.25
N ARG A 253 26.97 -7.20 -8.19
CA ARG A 253 28.42 -6.99 -8.31
C ARG A 253 28.79 -5.86 -9.28
N TRP A 254 27.82 -5.33 -10.03
CA TRP A 254 28.06 -4.28 -11.01
C TRP A 254 28.18 -2.93 -10.33
N ASN A 255 28.87 -1.98 -10.95
CA ASN A 255 28.90 -0.59 -10.48
C ASN A 255 27.46 -0.03 -10.41
N PRO A 256 27.01 0.55 -9.27
CA PRO A 256 25.67 1.11 -9.13
C PRO A 256 25.27 2.10 -10.23
N LEU A 257 26.22 2.90 -10.72
CA LEU A 257 25.98 3.86 -11.78
C LEU A 257 25.60 3.16 -13.09
N VAL A 258 26.27 2.06 -13.42
CA VAL A 258 25.96 1.25 -14.62
C VAL A 258 24.57 0.61 -14.50
N GLN A 259 24.21 0.15 -13.30
CA GLN A 259 22.87 -0.43 -13.06
C GLN A 259 21.76 0.60 -13.28
N VAL A 260 21.91 1.78 -12.69
CA VAL A 260 20.91 2.86 -12.77
C VAL A 260 20.89 3.47 -14.18
N ALA A 261 22.04 3.72 -14.80
CA ALA A 261 22.10 4.26 -16.16
C ALA A 261 21.50 3.28 -17.19
N GLY A 262 21.86 1.99 -17.12
CA GLY A 262 21.31 0.97 -18.01
C GLY A 262 19.79 0.85 -17.88
N THR A 263 19.28 0.82 -16.66
CA THR A 263 17.82 0.76 -16.44
C THR A 263 17.10 2.07 -16.71
N ALA A 264 17.76 3.22 -16.60
CA ALA A 264 17.23 4.52 -17.04
C ALA A 264 17.06 4.57 -18.57
N ILE A 265 18.00 4.01 -19.34
CA ILE A 265 17.88 3.89 -20.80
C ILE A 265 16.69 3.00 -21.16
N VAL A 266 16.56 1.84 -20.52
CA VAL A 266 15.39 0.95 -20.71
C VAL A 266 14.08 1.67 -20.35
N ALA A 267 14.07 2.40 -19.23
CA ALA A 267 12.90 3.17 -18.82
C ALA A 267 12.55 4.28 -19.81
N ALA A 268 13.55 4.95 -20.39
CA ALA A 268 13.36 5.96 -21.42
C ALA A 268 12.83 5.34 -22.72
N ALA A 269 13.31 4.16 -23.12
CA ALA A 269 12.87 3.47 -24.34
C ALA A 269 11.39 3.01 -24.25
N PHE A 270 10.98 2.45 -23.10
CA PHE A 270 9.56 2.14 -22.87
C PHE A 270 8.72 3.40 -22.61
N GLY A 271 9.32 4.44 -22.00
CA GLY A 271 8.65 5.71 -21.70
C GLY A 271 8.33 6.52 -22.96
N SER A 272 9.21 6.52 -23.96
CA SER A 272 8.98 7.19 -25.24
C SER A 272 8.05 6.42 -26.17
N GLY A 273 7.87 5.12 -25.93
CA GLY A 273 7.17 4.21 -26.83
C GLY A 273 8.07 3.61 -27.91
N LEU A 274 9.39 3.85 -27.87
CA LEU A 274 10.36 3.17 -28.75
C LEU A 274 10.32 1.65 -28.55
N LEU A 275 10.13 1.22 -27.30
CA LEU A 275 9.75 -0.15 -26.96
C LEU A 275 8.29 -0.15 -26.51
N HIS A 276 7.47 -0.96 -27.16
CA HIS A 276 6.06 -1.12 -26.81
C HIS A 276 5.63 -2.56 -27.03
N THR A 277 5.08 -3.18 -25.98
CA THR A 277 4.55 -4.54 -26.03
C THR A 277 3.02 -4.56 -25.94
N GLY A 278 2.39 -3.44 -25.56
CA GLY A 278 0.94 -3.39 -25.31
C GLY A 278 0.52 -4.14 -24.05
N THR A 279 1.46 -4.49 -23.17
CA THR A 279 1.22 -5.29 -21.96
C THR A 279 1.84 -4.64 -20.73
N PRO A 280 1.57 -5.15 -19.51
CA PRO A 280 2.21 -4.62 -18.30
C PRO A 280 3.74 -4.68 -18.28
N TRP A 281 4.38 -5.41 -19.21
CA TRP A 281 5.84 -5.38 -19.41
C TRP A 281 6.36 -3.95 -19.65
N ASP A 282 5.61 -3.11 -20.35
CA ASP A 282 5.99 -1.71 -20.61
C ASP A 282 6.10 -0.90 -19.32
N LYS A 283 5.21 -1.17 -18.35
CA LYS A 283 5.26 -0.55 -17.02
C LYS A 283 6.48 -1.06 -16.25
N MET A 284 6.72 -2.36 -16.29
CA MET A 284 7.86 -2.97 -15.60
C MET A 284 9.20 -2.41 -16.09
N GLY A 285 9.37 -2.28 -17.41
CA GLY A 285 10.57 -1.67 -17.99
C GLY A 285 10.77 -0.21 -17.56
N ARG A 286 9.68 0.58 -17.48
CA ARG A 286 9.70 1.96 -16.98
C ARG A 286 10.13 2.09 -15.52
N TYR A 287 9.80 1.12 -14.67
CA TYR A 287 9.93 1.29 -13.22
C TYR A 287 11.07 0.53 -12.54
N LEU A 288 11.75 -0.39 -13.23
CA LEU A 288 12.91 -1.12 -12.68
C LEU A 288 13.99 -0.19 -12.15
N VAL A 289 14.22 0.95 -12.84
CA VAL A 289 15.19 1.97 -12.42
C VAL A 289 14.93 2.52 -11.02
N PHE A 290 13.67 2.72 -10.62
CA PHE A 290 13.33 3.22 -9.27
C PHE A 290 13.65 2.20 -8.18
N PHE A 291 13.42 0.92 -8.47
CA PHE A 291 13.75 -0.14 -7.54
C PHE A 291 15.28 -0.24 -7.34
N LEU A 292 16.06 -0.27 -8.42
CA LEU A 292 17.52 -0.36 -8.34
C LEU A 292 18.14 0.91 -7.75
N ALA A 293 17.69 2.10 -8.16
CA ALA A 293 18.17 3.36 -7.61
C ALA A 293 17.93 3.41 -6.09
N ALA A 294 16.77 2.94 -5.61
CA ALA A 294 16.45 2.93 -4.19
C ALA A 294 17.32 1.99 -3.34
N VAL A 295 17.83 0.89 -3.92
CA VAL A 295 18.77 -0.01 -3.22
C VAL A 295 20.04 0.75 -2.81
N TRP A 296 20.52 1.64 -3.67
CA TRP A 296 21.75 2.41 -3.46
C TRP A 296 21.52 3.76 -2.79
N LEU A 297 20.42 4.44 -3.11
CA LEU A 297 20.07 5.76 -2.56
C LEU A 297 19.41 5.68 -1.18
N GLY A 298 18.97 4.49 -0.74
CA GLY A 298 18.30 4.31 0.55
C GLY A 298 19.02 4.95 1.75
N PRO A 299 20.34 4.77 1.94
CA PRO A 299 21.10 5.43 3.01
C PRO A 299 21.10 6.95 2.90
N LEU A 300 21.22 7.50 1.68
CA LEU A 300 21.18 8.96 1.45
C LEU A 300 19.79 9.51 1.81
N VAL A 301 18.72 8.87 1.35
CA VAL A 301 17.34 9.27 1.66
C VAL A 301 17.12 9.28 3.17
N ARG A 302 17.56 8.24 3.90
CA ARG A 302 17.46 8.19 5.37
C ARG A 302 18.22 9.32 6.06
N ARG A 303 19.34 9.78 5.51
CA ARG A 303 20.09 10.96 6.02
C ARG A 303 19.37 12.27 5.75
N LEU A 304 18.62 12.37 4.65
CA LEU A 304 17.89 13.58 4.27
C LEU A 304 16.52 13.71 4.99
N VAL A 305 15.89 12.60 5.38
CA VAL A 305 14.57 12.59 6.06
C VAL A 305 14.47 13.58 7.24
N PRO A 306 15.44 13.69 8.17
CA PRO A 306 15.37 14.65 9.27
C PRO A 306 15.37 16.12 8.81
N LEU A 307 15.96 16.40 7.65
CA LEU A 307 16.10 17.75 7.09
C LEU A 307 14.83 18.23 6.39
N VAL A 308 13.91 17.32 6.05
CA VAL A 308 12.67 17.66 5.35
C VAL A 308 11.79 18.56 6.22
N ARG A 309 11.44 19.71 5.64
CA ARG A 309 10.52 20.72 6.17
C ARG A 309 9.33 20.90 5.21
N TRP A 310 8.24 21.50 5.71
CA TRP A 310 7.01 21.69 4.94
C TRP A 310 7.22 22.47 3.63
N TRP A 311 8.11 23.47 3.62
CA TRP A 311 8.39 24.27 2.42
C TRP A 311 9.06 23.43 1.31
N HIS A 312 9.89 22.44 1.65
CA HIS A 312 10.48 21.54 0.65
C HIS A 312 9.39 20.77 -0.09
N ALA A 313 8.39 20.25 0.64
CA ALA A 313 7.26 19.57 0.03
C ALA A 313 6.42 20.53 -0.83
N GLY A 314 6.21 21.77 -0.38
CA GLY A 314 5.53 22.81 -1.15
C GLY A 314 6.24 23.15 -2.47
N VAL A 315 7.55 23.40 -2.41
CA VAL A 315 8.39 23.68 -3.59
C VAL A 315 8.42 22.49 -4.55
N LEU A 316 8.65 21.27 -4.04
CA LEU A 316 8.66 20.06 -4.86
C LEU A 316 7.29 19.80 -5.49
N ALA A 317 6.19 20.00 -4.76
CA ALA A 317 4.83 19.82 -5.28
C ALA A 317 4.49 20.87 -6.34
N GLY A 318 4.88 22.13 -6.14
CA GLY A 318 4.74 23.20 -7.12
C GLY A 318 5.55 22.93 -8.38
N ALA A 319 6.81 22.52 -8.23
CA ALA A 319 7.67 22.12 -9.35
C ALA A 319 7.08 20.91 -10.10
N TYR A 320 6.59 19.90 -9.38
CA TYR A 320 5.93 18.73 -9.97
C TYR A 320 4.71 19.13 -10.79
N LEU A 321 3.83 19.96 -10.22
CA LEU A 321 2.64 20.44 -10.90
C LEU A 321 3.00 21.23 -12.17
N LEU A 322 3.99 22.13 -12.09
CA LEU A 322 4.47 22.89 -13.23
C LEU A 322 5.01 22.00 -14.34
N VAL A 323 5.87 21.03 -13.99
CA VAL A 323 6.48 20.12 -14.98
C VAL A 323 5.42 19.22 -15.60
N VAL A 324 4.47 18.69 -14.83
CA VAL A 324 3.38 17.87 -15.39
C VAL A 324 2.48 18.70 -16.30
N LEU A 325 2.15 19.93 -15.90
CA LEU A 325 1.36 20.83 -16.74
C LEU A 325 2.09 21.16 -18.04
N ALA A 326 3.39 21.46 -17.98
CA ALA A 326 4.21 21.71 -19.15
C ALA A 326 4.30 20.46 -20.05
N MET A 327 4.56 19.28 -19.46
CA MET A 327 4.59 18.00 -20.19
C MET A 327 3.27 17.73 -20.91
N ALA A 328 2.13 17.97 -20.25
CA ALA A 328 0.81 17.76 -20.83
C ALA A 328 0.49 18.80 -21.92
N ARG A 329 0.85 20.07 -21.72
CA ARG A 329 0.58 21.16 -22.68
C ARG A 329 1.46 21.12 -23.92
N LEU A 330 2.69 20.63 -23.78
CA LEU A 330 3.68 20.52 -24.84
C LEU A 330 3.74 19.10 -25.44
N GLU A 331 2.83 18.20 -25.02
CA GLU A 331 2.72 16.82 -25.50
C GLU A 331 4.03 16.02 -25.42
N LEU A 332 4.83 16.28 -24.37
CA LEU A 332 6.18 15.71 -24.20
C LEU A 332 6.18 14.28 -23.64
N THR A 333 5.02 13.62 -23.57
CA THR A 333 4.87 12.29 -22.96
C THR A 333 5.68 11.21 -23.67
N HIS A 334 5.96 11.38 -24.96
CA HIS A 334 6.73 10.45 -25.79
C HIS A 334 8.21 10.83 -25.90
N VAL A 335 8.65 11.93 -25.30
CA VAL A 335 10.06 12.32 -25.35
C VAL A 335 10.86 11.45 -24.38
N PRO A 336 11.96 10.81 -24.82
CA PRO A 336 12.82 10.02 -23.94
C PRO A 336 13.20 10.77 -22.67
N PHE A 337 13.25 10.07 -21.55
CA PHE A 337 13.58 10.58 -20.21
C PHE A 337 12.59 11.57 -19.57
N VAL A 338 11.64 12.17 -20.30
CA VAL A 338 10.68 13.12 -19.69
C VAL A 338 9.81 12.43 -18.63
N LEU A 339 9.21 11.28 -18.97
CA LEU A 339 8.39 10.52 -18.02
C LEU A 339 9.21 10.03 -16.82
N LEU A 340 10.48 9.68 -17.04
CA LEU A 340 11.41 9.28 -15.98
C LEU A 340 11.67 10.46 -15.02
N GLY A 341 12.01 11.64 -15.56
CA GLY A 341 12.26 12.85 -14.77
C GLY A 341 11.04 13.27 -13.95
N VAL A 342 9.85 13.28 -14.56
CA VAL A 342 8.58 13.55 -13.85
C VAL A 342 8.36 12.55 -12.72
N SER A 343 8.61 11.27 -12.97
CA SER A 343 8.45 10.21 -11.97
C SER A 343 9.49 10.31 -10.83
N VAL A 344 10.74 10.74 -11.12
CA VAL A 344 11.73 11.04 -10.08
C VAL A 344 11.25 12.17 -9.17
N LEU A 345 10.73 13.25 -9.76
CA LEU A 345 10.16 14.37 -9.01
C LEU A 345 8.94 13.94 -8.19
N ALA A 346 8.08 13.10 -8.74
CA ALA A 346 6.95 12.51 -8.03
C ALA A 346 7.39 11.67 -6.80
N VAL A 347 8.46 10.87 -6.93
CA VAL A 347 9.03 10.12 -5.80
C VAL A 347 9.55 11.07 -4.72
N MET A 348 10.24 12.16 -5.09
CA MET A 348 10.71 13.16 -4.12
C MET A 348 9.56 13.85 -3.39
N VAL A 349 8.48 14.20 -4.10
CA VAL A 349 7.25 14.72 -3.49
C VAL A 349 6.63 13.69 -2.55
N GLY A 350 6.49 12.43 -2.98
CA GLY A 350 5.92 11.36 -2.18
C GLY A 350 6.69 11.07 -0.89
N ILE A 351 8.02 11.04 -0.95
CA ILE A 351 8.87 10.89 0.24
C ILE A 351 8.71 12.10 1.16
N SER A 352 8.76 13.32 0.62
CA SER A 352 8.65 14.54 1.42
C SER A 352 7.30 14.63 2.13
N LEU A 353 6.20 14.34 1.43
CA LEU A 353 4.87 14.25 2.01
C LEU A 353 4.79 13.14 3.07
N ALA A 354 5.33 11.95 2.79
CA ALA A 354 5.32 10.86 3.76
C ALA A 354 6.06 11.19 5.06
N VAL A 355 7.17 11.94 4.98
CA VAL A 355 7.92 12.41 6.15
C VAL A 355 7.16 13.47 6.93
N LEU A 356 6.43 14.37 6.27
CA LEU A 356 5.64 15.38 6.97
C LEU A 356 4.41 14.77 7.62
N LEU A 357 3.69 13.92 6.89
CA LEU A 357 2.49 13.26 7.38
C LEU A 357 2.81 12.25 8.49
N SER A 358 3.99 11.64 8.51
CA SER A 358 4.40 10.75 9.62
C SER A 358 4.63 11.47 10.95
N ARG A 359 4.73 12.80 10.95
CA ARG A 359 4.84 13.63 12.17
C ARG A 359 3.47 14.03 12.74
N LEU A 360 2.39 13.80 11.99
CA LEU A 360 1.04 14.20 12.37
C LEU A 360 0.26 12.99 12.93
N PRO A 361 -0.20 13.01 14.19
CA PRO A 361 -0.99 11.92 14.77
C PRO A 361 -2.27 11.62 13.97
N SER A 362 -2.93 12.66 13.44
CA SER A 362 -4.14 12.54 12.62
C SER A 362 -3.94 11.74 11.32
N CYS A 363 -2.68 11.55 10.90
CA CYS A 363 -2.32 10.79 9.70
C CYS A 363 -1.86 9.36 10.01
N ASP A 364 -2.01 8.87 11.24
CA ASP A 364 -1.61 7.51 11.61
C ASP A 364 -2.41 6.43 10.84
N PHE A 365 -3.59 6.77 10.33
CA PHE A 365 -4.32 5.90 9.39
C PHE A 365 -3.46 5.56 8.16
N LEU A 366 -2.65 6.47 7.63
CA LEU A 366 -1.76 6.19 6.49
C LEU A 366 -0.72 5.12 6.85
N ARG A 367 -0.19 5.17 8.07
CA ARG A 367 0.69 4.12 8.59
C ARG A 367 -0.06 2.80 8.73
N PHE A 368 -1.28 2.83 9.26
CA PHE A 368 -2.15 1.65 9.37
C PHE A 368 -2.37 0.98 8.00
N LEU A 369 -2.76 1.74 6.97
CA LEU A 369 -2.90 1.23 5.60
C LEU A 369 -1.55 0.74 5.04
N GLY A 370 -0.47 1.49 5.28
CA GLY A 370 0.89 1.18 4.84
C GLY A 370 1.44 -0.16 5.35
N THR A 371 1.01 -0.57 6.55
CA THR A 371 1.35 -1.89 7.10
C THR A 371 0.54 -3.04 6.49
N ARG A 372 -0.57 -2.73 5.79
CA ARG A 372 -1.54 -3.68 5.22
C ARG A 372 -1.74 -3.47 3.72
N THR A 373 -0.72 -2.95 3.02
CA THR A 373 -0.85 -2.67 1.58
C THR A 373 -1.13 -3.91 0.74
N LEU A 374 -0.57 -5.06 1.12
CA LEU A 374 -0.69 -6.30 0.35
C LEU A 374 -2.16 -6.81 0.29
N PRO A 375 -2.89 -7.01 1.41
CA PRO A 375 -4.31 -7.35 1.34
C PRO A 375 -5.15 -6.33 0.54
N ILE A 376 -4.91 -5.02 0.75
CA ILE A 376 -5.63 -3.96 0.02
C ILE A 376 -5.37 -4.09 -1.50
N TYR A 377 -4.12 -4.27 -1.89
CA TYR A 377 -3.72 -4.41 -3.29
C TYR A 377 -4.37 -5.61 -3.97
N LEU A 378 -4.53 -6.73 -3.27
CA LEU A 378 -5.14 -7.94 -3.84
C LEU A 378 -6.65 -7.81 -4.03
N VAL A 379 -7.34 -7.12 -3.11
CA VAL A 379 -8.81 -7.16 -3.01
C VAL A 379 -9.51 -5.92 -3.62
N HIS A 380 -8.85 -4.76 -3.69
CA HIS A 380 -9.53 -3.50 -4.01
C HIS A 380 -10.29 -3.47 -5.35
N THR A 381 -9.90 -4.29 -6.33
CA THR A 381 -10.54 -4.30 -7.64
C THR A 381 -11.89 -5.03 -7.67
N PHE A 382 -12.15 -5.98 -6.77
CA PHE A 382 -13.39 -6.77 -6.81
C PHE A 382 -14.66 -5.92 -6.64
N PRO A 383 -14.75 -4.99 -5.66
CA PRO A 383 -15.89 -4.09 -5.56
C PRO A 383 -16.02 -3.16 -6.77
N MET A 384 -14.89 -2.74 -7.35
CA MET A 384 -14.85 -1.83 -8.50
C MET A 384 -15.36 -2.48 -9.77
N THR A 385 -14.90 -3.69 -10.07
CA THR A 385 -15.33 -4.45 -11.25
C THR A 385 -16.79 -4.86 -11.14
N ALA A 386 -17.23 -5.28 -9.95
CA ALA A 386 -18.64 -5.61 -9.71
C ALA A 386 -19.54 -4.39 -9.94
N LEU A 387 -19.21 -3.24 -9.35
CA LEU A 387 -19.99 -2.03 -9.53
C LEU A 387 -19.98 -1.57 -10.99
N ALA A 388 -18.82 -1.55 -11.66
CA ALA A 388 -18.71 -1.15 -13.05
C ALA A 388 -19.50 -2.08 -13.98
N ALA A 389 -19.52 -3.40 -13.74
CA ALA A 389 -20.32 -4.34 -14.51
C ALA A 389 -21.83 -4.10 -14.34
N VAL A 390 -22.29 -3.83 -13.12
CA VAL A 390 -23.70 -3.48 -12.83
C VAL A 390 -24.08 -2.17 -13.50
N LEU A 391 -23.23 -1.15 -13.43
CA LEU A 391 -23.47 0.15 -14.06
C LEU A 391 -23.48 0.05 -15.59
N ALA A 392 -22.57 -0.75 -16.17
CA ALA A 392 -22.56 -1.03 -17.61
C ALA A 392 -23.85 -1.71 -18.07
N GLY A 393 -24.36 -2.68 -17.31
CA GLY A 393 -25.60 -3.40 -17.65
C GLY A 393 -26.87 -2.56 -17.47
N THR A 394 -26.88 -1.59 -16.55
CA THR A 394 -28.06 -0.73 -16.29
C THR A 394 -28.11 0.53 -17.15
N GLY A 395 -26.99 0.94 -17.76
CA GLY A 395 -26.91 2.19 -18.52
C GLY A 395 -27.12 3.44 -17.64
N ALA A 396 -26.88 3.33 -16.34
CA ALA A 396 -27.11 4.42 -15.40
C ALA A 396 -26.23 5.63 -15.75
N SER A 397 -26.85 6.80 -15.90
CA SER A 397 -26.14 8.06 -16.10
C SER A 397 -26.25 8.92 -14.85
N VAL A 398 -25.18 9.65 -14.55
CA VAL A 398 -25.08 10.54 -13.40
C VAL A 398 -24.59 11.89 -13.89
N ALA A 399 -25.14 12.98 -13.35
CA ALA A 399 -24.67 14.32 -13.69
C ALA A 399 -23.16 14.47 -13.39
N PHE A 400 -22.45 15.18 -14.27
CA PHE A 400 -20.99 15.27 -14.27
C PHE A 400 -20.35 15.62 -12.91
N GLY A 401 -20.98 16.54 -12.16
CA GLY A 401 -20.53 16.92 -10.82
C GLY A 401 -20.55 15.75 -9.83
N TRP A 402 -21.65 15.00 -9.79
CA TRP A 402 -21.79 13.82 -8.94
C TRP A 402 -20.91 12.66 -9.39
N ALA A 403 -20.72 12.49 -10.71
CA ALA A 403 -19.79 11.50 -11.26
C ALA A 403 -18.34 11.72 -10.76
N THR A 404 -17.94 12.98 -10.55
CA THR A 404 -16.60 13.31 -10.03
C THR A 404 -16.38 12.82 -8.59
N LEU A 405 -17.44 12.63 -7.80
CA LEU A 405 -17.37 12.12 -6.43
C LEU A 405 -17.39 10.58 -6.35
N LEU A 406 -17.77 9.88 -7.44
CA LEU A 406 -17.86 8.42 -7.44
C LEU A 406 -16.50 7.73 -7.24
N PRO A 407 -15.40 8.11 -7.93
CA PRO A 407 -14.11 7.46 -7.73
C PRO A 407 -13.56 7.52 -6.30
N PRO A 408 -13.55 8.67 -5.58
CA PRO A 408 -13.06 8.69 -4.19
C PRO A 408 -13.97 7.91 -3.24
N VAL A 409 -15.29 7.94 -3.43
CA VAL A 409 -16.23 7.13 -2.63
C VAL A 409 -15.97 5.64 -2.85
N LEU A 410 -15.85 5.21 -4.10
CA LEU A 410 -15.55 3.82 -4.46
C LEU A 410 -14.16 3.40 -3.95
N CYS A 411 -13.18 4.31 -3.96
CA CYS A 411 -11.86 4.07 -3.40
C CYS A 411 -11.93 3.76 -1.89
N VAL A 412 -12.59 4.62 -1.11
CA VAL A 412 -12.77 4.40 0.34
C VAL A 412 -13.53 3.11 0.60
N PHE A 413 -14.64 2.87 -0.12
CA PHE A 413 -15.43 1.65 0.00
C PHE A 413 -14.57 0.39 -0.25
N SER A 414 -13.78 0.40 -1.32
CA SER A 414 -12.93 -0.74 -1.70
C SER A 414 -11.82 -1.00 -0.69
N VAL A 415 -11.22 0.06 -0.12
CA VAL A 415 -10.25 -0.08 0.99
C VAL A 415 -10.91 -0.71 2.21
N VAL A 416 -12.10 -0.24 2.59
CA VAL A 416 -12.84 -0.78 3.75
C VAL A 416 -13.18 -2.25 3.54
N VAL A 417 -13.71 -2.63 2.38
CA VAL A 417 -14.00 -4.03 2.04
C VAL A 417 -12.73 -4.88 2.12
N ALA A 418 -11.61 -4.40 1.57
CA ALA A 418 -10.35 -5.13 1.64
C ALA A 418 -9.85 -5.34 3.09
N LEU A 419 -10.00 -4.32 3.94
CA LEU A 419 -9.63 -4.41 5.35
C LEU A 419 -10.54 -5.36 6.13
N LEU A 420 -11.86 -5.35 5.85
CA LEU A 420 -12.81 -6.27 6.46
C LEU A 420 -12.53 -7.73 6.07
N LEU A 421 -12.28 -7.98 4.78
CA LEU A 421 -11.90 -9.32 4.30
C LEU A 421 -10.55 -9.74 4.89
N HIS A 422 -9.59 -8.84 4.98
CA HIS A 422 -8.33 -9.14 5.66
C HIS A 422 -8.55 -9.49 7.13
N ALA A 423 -9.33 -8.71 7.89
CA ALA A 423 -9.62 -9.00 9.28
C ALA A 423 -10.31 -10.36 9.47
N ARG A 424 -11.20 -10.74 8.54
CA ARG A 424 -11.94 -12.00 8.59
C ARG A 424 -11.11 -13.24 8.22
N PHE A 425 -10.14 -13.09 7.32
CA PHE A 425 -9.38 -14.20 6.73
C PHE A 425 -7.87 -14.16 7.02
N ALA A 426 -7.37 -13.21 7.80
CA ALA A 426 -5.94 -13.11 8.14
C ALA A 426 -5.40 -14.36 8.83
N GLY A 427 -6.24 -15.06 9.60
CA GLY A 427 -5.88 -16.32 10.28
C GLY A 427 -5.96 -17.57 9.41
N VAL A 428 -6.47 -17.48 8.18
CA VAL A 428 -6.64 -18.64 7.29
C VAL A 428 -5.39 -18.80 6.42
N PRO A 429 -4.58 -19.87 6.60
CA PRO A 429 -3.41 -20.12 5.77
C PRO A 429 -3.80 -20.24 4.30
N GLY A 430 -3.01 -19.67 3.39
CA GLY A 430 -3.26 -19.70 1.95
C GLY A 430 -4.04 -18.51 1.39
N VAL A 431 -4.75 -17.73 2.20
CA VAL A 431 -5.50 -16.56 1.67
C VAL A 431 -4.58 -15.36 1.45
N PHE A 432 -3.89 -14.93 2.51
CA PHE A 432 -2.92 -13.82 2.47
C PHE A 432 -1.49 -14.25 2.82
N THR A 433 -1.31 -15.52 3.16
CA THR A 433 -0.04 -16.16 3.53
C THR A 433 0.11 -17.45 2.73
N VAL A 434 1.29 -18.07 2.75
CA VAL A 434 1.45 -19.40 2.16
C VAL A 434 0.67 -20.47 2.95
N PRO A 435 0.19 -21.55 2.33
CA PRO A 435 -0.57 -22.59 3.02
C PRO A 435 0.24 -23.31 4.11
N ALA A 436 1.54 -23.51 3.87
CA ALA A 436 2.44 -24.18 4.80
C ALA A 436 3.68 -23.32 5.08
N GLY A 437 3.93 -23.00 6.36
CA GLY A 437 5.08 -22.20 6.78
C GLY A 437 6.44 -22.82 6.44
N SER A 438 6.49 -24.15 6.28
CA SER A 438 7.67 -24.90 5.84
C SER A 438 8.20 -24.43 4.47
N TRP A 439 7.34 -23.84 3.63
CA TRP A 439 7.74 -23.32 2.33
C TRP A 439 8.68 -22.10 2.45
N LEU A 440 8.54 -21.34 3.54
CA LEU A 440 9.38 -20.17 3.83
C LEU A 440 10.59 -20.53 4.70
N ALA A 441 10.59 -21.72 5.31
CA ALA A 441 11.68 -22.16 6.17
C ALA A 441 12.99 -22.25 5.37
N VAL A 442 14.05 -21.66 5.91
CA VAL A 442 15.41 -21.84 5.42
C VAL A 442 16.11 -22.71 6.44
N SER A 443 16.43 -23.95 6.09
CA SER A 443 17.25 -24.81 6.94
C SER A 443 18.61 -24.16 7.09
N THR A 444 18.93 -23.68 8.29
CA THR A 444 20.29 -23.30 8.65
C THR A 444 21.12 -24.58 8.69
N PRO A 445 22.25 -24.67 7.96
CA PRO A 445 23.11 -25.85 8.10
C PRO A 445 23.55 -25.98 9.56
N PRO A 446 23.64 -27.21 10.11
CA PRO A 446 24.13 -27.41 11.47
C PRO A 446 25.51 -26.76 11.59
N ARG A 447 25.74 -26.03 12.69
CA ARG A 447 27.07 -25.50 13.03
C ARG A 447 28.03 -26.70 13.01
N PRO A 448 29.20 -26.61 12.34
CA PRO A 448 30.22 -27.63 12.52
C PRO A 448 30.48 -27.74 14.02
N ALA A 449 30.42 -28.97 14.54
CA ALA A 449 30.78 -29.25 15.92
C ALA A 449 32.17 -28.64 16.13
N ALA A 450 32.33 -27.89 17.23
CA ALA A 450 33.67 -27.47 17.64
C ALA A 450 34.51 -28.75 17.72
N ALA A 451 35.57 -28.80 16.93
CA ALA A 451 36.58 -29.82 17.12
C ALA A 451 37.27 -29.45 18.44
N ASP A 452 36.97 -30.23 19.48
CA ASP A 452 37.66 -30.18 20.76
C ASP A 452 39.11 -30.66 20.61
#